data_AF-A0A1V9H8U9-F1
#
_entry.id   AF-A0A1V9H8U9-F1
#
_cell.length_a   1.000
_cell.length_b   1.000
_cell.length_c   1.000
_cell.angle_alpha   90.00
_cell.angle_beta   90.00
_cell.angle_gamma   90.00
#
_symmetry.space_group_name_H-M   'P 1'
#
loop_
_entity.id
_entity.type
_entity.pdbx_description
1 polymer ?
#
loop_
_entity_poly.entity_id
_entity_poly.type
_entity_poly.pdbx_seq_one_letter_code
_entity_poly.pdbx_strand_id
1 'polypeptide(L)'
;MSRVDAHLHFWHLARGDYHWLTPELAPLYRDFGPDDVSAALDAANVDHVVVVQAATTEAETCYLFELARDDARIAGVVGWVDFAAPDAAARIGALVRAGGGVLKGLRPMVQDIADVHWLASPALDAAFDALLAHDLAFDALIRAAHVPALQARLKRHPGLRVVVDHGGKPQIAAGEFVAWAAGMAALAQHPNVHCKLSGLLTEAARGAGVDALEPYVAHLFARFGAQRLLWGSDWPVLTLRADYAHWFALAQQLVTRHAAEHAAAIFGDNARTFYRLPRPAAPTHGTSSV
;
A
#
# COMPACT_ATOMS: atom_id res chain seq x y z
N MET A 1 2.43 15.22 -15.45
CA MET A 1 1.25 14.57 -14.83
C MET A 1 1.66 14.15 -13.44
N SER A 2 0.85 14.44 -12.43
CA SER A 2 1.26 14.33 -11.04
C SER A 2 1.12 12.89 -10.52
N ARG A 3 2.24 12.23 -10.21
CA ARG A 3 2.25 10.81 -9.80
C ARG A 3 2.19 10.64 -8.28
N VAL A 4 1.75 9.47 -7.84
CA VAL A 4 1.69 9.06 -6.44
C VAL A 4 2.38 7.70 -6.28
N ASP A 5 3.32 7.62 -5.35
CA ASP A 5 3.77 6.33 -4.82
C ASP A 5 2.84 5.90 -3.68
N ALA A 6 1.96 4.93 -3.93
CA ALA A 6 0.93 4.54 -2.97
C ALA A 6 1.41 3.55 -1.89
N HIS A 7 2.70 3.20 -1.85
CA HIS A 7 3.23 2.29 -0.85
C HIS A 7 4.74 2.44 -0.69
N LEU A 8 5.16 3.15 0.36
CA LEU A 8 6.55 3.13 0.80
C LEU A 8 6.62 3.21 2.34
N HIS A 9 7.80 2.93 2.88
CA HIS A 9 8.09 2.91 4.30
C HIS A 9 9.21 3.90 4.65
N PHE A 10 9.16 4.42 5.87
CA PHE A 10 10.28 5.08 6.52
C PHE A 10 10.45 4.45 7.89
N TRP A 11 11.69 4.36 8.37
CA TRP A 11 11.96 3.89 9.71
C TRP A 11 13.23 4.50 10.28
N HIS A 12 13.29 4.53 11.60
CA HIS A 12 14.44 4.96 12.37
C HIS A 12 14.78 3.91 13.42
N LEU A 13 15.90 3.21 13.26
CA LEU A 13 16.28 2.02 14.04
C LEU A 13 16.23 2.26 15.55
N ALA A 14 16.56 3.48 16.01
CA ALA A 14 16.57 3.80 17.44
C ALA A 14 15.18 3.72 18.10
N ARG A 15 14.09 3.64 17.34
CA ARG A 15 12.74 3.39 17.89
C ARG A 15 12.60 1.99 18.49
N GLY A 16 13.39 1.02 18.02
CA GLY A 16 13.51 -0.30 18.63
C GLY A 16 12.29 -1.22 18.49
N ASP A 17 11.27 -0.85 17.72
CA ASP A 17 10.01 -1.58 17.57
C ASP A 17 9.85 -2.32 16.21
N TYR A 18 10.88 -2.28 15.36
CA TYR A 18 10.93 -3.00 14.08
C TYR A 18 11.42 -4.44 14.25
N HIS A 19 10.61 -5.31 14.88
CA HIS A 19 11.03 -6.68 15.25
C HIS A 19 11.43 -7.59 14.07
N TRP A 20 10.95 -7.31 12.86
CA TRP A 20 11.31 -8.05 11.65
C TRP A 20 12.66 -7.62 11.05
N LEU A 21 13.17 -6.45 11.44
CA LEU A 21 14.36 -5.85 10.89
C LEU A 21 15.57 -6.26 11.72
N THR A 22 16.34 -7.22 11.21
CA THR A 22 17.52 -7.77 11.90
C THR A 22 18.80 -7.42 11.14
N PRO A 23 19.99 -7.47 11.80
CA PRO A 23 21.26 -7.18 11.14
C PRO A 23 21.56 -8.03 9.90
N GLU A 24 20.96 -9.22 9.79
CA GLU A 24 21.08 -10.10 8.62
C GLU A 24 20.41 -9.52 7.37
N LEU A 25 19.42 -8.62 7.53
CA LEU A 25 18.82 -7.84 6.45
C LEU A 25 19.68 -6.60 6.15
N ALA A 26 21.00 -6.78 5.97
CA ALA A 26 21.98 -5.70 5.94
C ALA A 26 21.63 -4.48 5.05
N PRO A 27 21.05 -4.62 3.83
CA PRO A 27 20.65 -3.46 3.04
C PRO A 27 19.52 -2.62 3.68
N LEU A 28 18.67 -3.25 4.49
CA LEU A 28 17.55 -2.63 5.19
C LEU A 28 17.91 -2.19 6.61
N TYR A 29 18.97 -2.76 7.20
CA TYR A 29 19.36 -2.50 8.60
C TYR A 29 20.11 -1.16 8.77
N ARG A 30 19.44 -0.07 8.39
CA ARG A 30 19.85 1.34 8.58
C ARG A 30 18.60 2.21 8.63
N ASP A 31 18.76 3.49 8.96
CA ASP A 31 17.64 4.44 8.89
C ASP A 31 17.27 4.75 7.43
N PHE A 32 15.97 4.95 7.20
CA PHE A 32 15.43 5.40 5.91
C PHE A 32 14.39 6.48 6.16
N GLY A 33 14.65 7.67 5.63
CA GLY A 33 13.76 8.83 5.71
C GLY A 33 13.49 9.47 4.34
N PRO A 34 12.75 10.60 4.31
CA PRO A 34 12.38 11.29 3.08
C PRO A 34 13.56 11.66 2.17
N ASP A 35 14.68 12.09 2.76
CA ASP A 35 15.87 12.50 2.01
C ASP A 35 16.52 11.34 1.22
N ASP A 36 16.43 10.11 1.73
CA ASP A 36 17.02 8.92 1.10
C ASP A 36 16.33 8.53 -0.22
N VAL A 37 15.09 8.99 -0.45
CA VAL A 37 14.30 8.65 -1.64
C VAL A 37 14.00 9.86 -2.52
N SER A 38 14.19 11.10 -2.04
CA SER A 38 13.81 12.34 -2.74
C SER A 38 14.30 12.37 -4.19
N ALA A 39 15.59 12.09 -4.44
CA ALA A 39 16.14 12.14 -5.80
C ALA A 39 15.50 11.11 -6.75
N ALA A 40 15.12 9.94 -6.24
CA ALA A 40 14.44 8.92 -7.01
C ALA A 40 12.98 9.31 -7.30
N LEU A 41 12.28 9.92 -6.34
CA LEU A 41 10.93 10.45 -6.53
C LEU A 41 10.93 11.56 -7.59
N ASP A 42 11.89 12.49 -7.52
CA ASP A 42 12.03 13.60 -8.46
C ASP A 42 12.29 13.09 -9.88
N ALA A 43 13.23 12.14 -10.04
CA ALA A 43 13.51 11.51 -11.33
C ALA A 43 12.28 10.75 -11.89
N ALA A 44 11.46 10.18 -11.02
CA ALA A 44 10.23 9.49 -11.39
C ALA A 44 9.01 10.44 -11.50
N ASN A 45 9.16 11.76 -11.33
CA ASN A 45 8.06 12.74 -11.28
C ASN A 45 6.93 12.34 -10.31
N VAL A 46 7.31 11.82 -9.14
CA VAL A 46 6.39 11.47 -8.04
C VAL A 46 6.28 12.67 -7.10
N ASP A 47 5.11 13.31 -7.11
CA ASP A 47 4.87 14.52 -6.31
C ASP A 47 4.37 14.19 -4.91
N HIS A 48 3.76 13.01 -4.74
CA HIS A 48 3.25 12.59 -3.44
C HIS A 48 3.49 11.11 -3.16
N VAL A 49 3.54 10.80 -1.88
CA VAL A 49 3.71 9.45 -1.37
C VAL A 49 2.66 9.13 -0.30
N VAL A 50 2.31 7.85 -0.21
CA VAL A 50 1.59 7.29 0.93
C VAL A 50 2.58 6.47 1.74
N VAL A 51 2.91 6.95 2.93
CA VAL A 51 3.78 6.23 3.87
C VAL A 51 2.95 5.21 4.64
N VAL A 52 3.45 3.99 4.72
CA VAL A 52 2.76 2.86 5.35
C VAL A 52 3.58 2.41 6.56
N GLN A 53 2.91 2.12 7.68
CA GLN A 53 3.55 1.63 8.92
C GLN A 53 4.51 0.47 8.63
N ALA A 54 5.68 0.47 9.29
CA ALA A 54 6.64 -0.65 9.23
C ALA A 54 6.79 -1.39 10.57
N ALA A 55 6.08 -0.98 11.62
CA ALA A 55 6.05 -1.64 12.93
C ALA A 55 4.62 -1.73 13.49
N THR A 56 4.38 -2.75 14.31
CA THR A 56 3.08 -3.03 14.93
C THR A 56 2.85 -2.22 16.21
N THR A 57 3.06 -0.89 16.12
CA THR A 57 2.85 0.02 17.25
C THR A 57 2.10 1.28 16.81
N GLU A 58 1.31 1.87 17.70
CA GLU A 58 0.72 3.20 17.45
C GLU A 58 1.78 4.30 17.49
N ALA A 59 2.89 4.08 18.20
CA ALA A 59 4.04 4.98 18.19
C ALA A 59 4.65 5.13 16.79
N GLU A 60 4.58 4.09 15.96
CA GLU A 60 4.96 4.14 14.54
C GLU A 60 4.00 5.00 13.74
N THR A 61 2.70 4.82 13.93
CA THR A 61 1.68 5.70 13.31
C THR A 61 1.93 7.16 13.65
N CYS A 62 2.20 7.46 14.93
CA CYS A 62 2.50 8.82 15.37
C CYS A 62 3.77 9.35 14.70
N TYR A 63 4.85 8.58 14.61
CA TYR A 63 6.08 8.97 13.92
C TYR A 63 5.85 9.30 12.44
N LEU A 64 5.04 8.51 11.74
CA LEU A 64 4.67 8.82 10.35
C LEU A 64 3.87 10.12 10.23
N PHE A 65 3.05 10.48 11.24
CA PHE A 65 2.42 11.80 11.29
C PHE A 65 3.45 12.92 11.48
N GLU A 66 4.51 12.71 12.26
CA GLU A 66 5.58 13.71 12.41
C GLU A 66 6.28 13.97 11.08
N LEU A 67 6.67 12.91 10.38
CA LEU A 67 7.24 13.04 9.04
C LEU A 67 6.30 13.76 8.08
N ALA A 68 5.00 13.45 8.11
CA ALA A 68 4.01 14.10 7.25
C ALA A 68 3.77 15.58 7.58
N ARG A 69 4.05 16.02 8.82
CA ARG A 69 4.02 17.44 9.18
C ARG A 69 5.21 18.20 8.58
N ASP A 70 6.34 17.54 8.44
CA ASP A 70 7.60 18.16 8.04
C ASP A 70 7.85 18.05 6.51
N ASP A 71 7.19 17.11 5.81
CA ASP A 71 7.27 16.96 4.35
C ASP A 71 5.88 16.86 3.68
N ALA A 72 5.54 17.91 2.92
CA ALA A 72 4.27 18.00 2.17
C ALA A 72 4.14 16.97 1.02
N ARG A 73 5.23 16.29 0.63
CA ARG A 73 5.16 15.16 -0.31
C ARG A 73 4.44 13.97 0.32
N ILE A 74 4.43 13.82 1.65
CA ILE A 74 3.68 12.78 2.33
C ILE A 74 2.20 13.18 2.39
N ALA A 75 1.42 12.74 1.40
CA ALA A 75 0.02 13.10 1.25
C ALA A 75 -0.94 12.20 2.06
N GLY A 76 -0.45 11.06 2.53
CA GLY A 76 -1.23 10.11 3.30
C GLY A 76 -0.38 9.17 4.13
N VAL A 77 -0.94 8.77 5.27
CA VAL A 77 -0.38 7.80 6.20
C VAL A 77 -1.34 6.62 6.30
N VAL A 78 -0.81 5.40 6.12
CA VAL A 78 -1.48 4.16 6.50
C VAL A 78 -0.85 3.68 7.80
N GLY A 79 -1.56 3.87 8.90
CA GLY A 79 -1.06 3.59 10.24
C GLY A 79 -1.26 2.14 10.69
N TRP A 80 -0.84 1.88 11.92
CA TRP A 80 -1.14 0.69 12.69
C TRP A 80 -1.92 1.02 13.97
N VAL A 81 -2.82 0.12 14.35
CA VAL A 81 -3.48 0.03 15.65
C VAL A 81 -3.88 -1.42 15.86
N ASP A 82 -3.94 -1.86 17.12
CA ASP A 82 -4.42 -3.20 17.45
C ASP A 82 -5.95 -3.29 17.25
N PHE A 83 -6.37 -3.98 16.20
CA PHE A 83 -7.80 -4.17 15.89
C PHE A 83 -8.50 -5.12 16.87
N ALA A 84 -7.75 -5.95 17.60
CA ALA A 84 -8.30 -6.88 18.58
C ALA A 84 -8.45 -6.26 19.97
N ALA A 85 -7.94 -5.04 20.18
CA ALA A 85 -8.08 -4.34 21.44
C ALA A 85 -9.58 -4.03 21.73
N PRO A 86 -10.07 -4.24 22.96
CA PRO A 86 -11.47 -3.94 23.31
C PRO A 86 -11.88 -2.49 23.06
N ASP A 87 -10.92 -1.57 23.05
CA ASP A 87 -11.07 -0.14 22.83
C ASP A 87 -10.58 0.31 21.43
N ALA A 88 -10.39 -0.61 20.48
CA ALA A 88 -9.86 -0.33 19.14
C ALA A 88 -10.58 0.84 18.44
N ALA A 89 -11.91 0.91 18.52
CA ALA A 89 -12.68 2.01 17.94
C ALA A 89 -12.30 3.38 18.51
N ALA A 90 -12.11 3.48 19.83
CA ALA A 90 -11.70 4.72 20.49
C ALA A 90 -10.26 5.11 20.12
N ARG A 91 -9.36 4.11 20.03
CA ARG A 91 -7.97 4.29 19.61
C ARG A 91 -7.86 4.77 18.16
N ILE A 92 -8.63 4.18 17.24
CA ILE A 92 -8.76 4.65 15.86
C ILE A 92 -9.23 6.10 15.82
N GLY A 93 -10.27 6.44 16.57
CA GLY A 93 -10.75 7.82 16.66
C GLY A 93 -9.70 8.79 17.20
N ALA A 94 -8.84 8.36 18.13
CA ALA A 94 -7.72 9.16 18.62
C ALA A 94 -6.65 9.38 17.54
N LEU A 95 -6.28 8.34 16.78
CA LEU A 95 -5.34 8.45 15.66
C LEU A 95 -5.86 9.35 14.54
N VAL A 96 -7.17 9.30 14.24
CA VAL A 96 -7.81 10.21 13.26
C VAL A 96 -7.63 11.67 13.68
N ARG A 97 -7.84 11.98 14.97
CA ARG A 97 -7.63 13.34 15.50
C ARG A 97 -6.15 13.74 15.46
N ALA A 98 -5.26 12.85 15.90
CA ALA A 98 -3.82 13.10 15.94
C ALA A 98 -3.23 13.31 14.53
N GLY A 99 -3.71 12.56 13.54
CA GLY A 99 -3.23 12.63 12.17
C GLY A 99 -3.69 13.86 11.38
N GLY A 100 -4.57 14.71 11.92
CA GLY A 100 -4.91 15.99 11.29
C GLY A 100 -5.40 15.90 9.83
N GLY A 101 -5.99 14.76 9.44
CA GLY A 101 -6.45 14.49 8.07
C GLY A 101 -5.46 13.75 7.16
N VAL A 102 -4.22 13.48 7.59
CA VAL A 102 -3.27 12.66 6.81
C VAL A 102 -3.45 11.15 7.03
N LEU A 103 -4.09 10.70 8.11
CA LEU A 103 -4.43 9.28 8.27
C LEU A 103 -5.47 8.86 7.22
N LYS A 104 -5.08 8.00 6.27
CA LYS A 104 -5.93 7.55 5.15
C LYS A 104 -6.34 6.09 5.24
N GLY A 105 -5.64 5.30 6.03
CA GLY A 105 -5.95 3.90 6.21
C GLY A 105 -5.22 3.27 7.38
N LEU A 106 -5.54 2.01 7.64
CA LEU A 106 -4.91 1.21 8.69
C LEU A 106 -4.54 -0.17 8.14
N ARG A 107 -3.37 -0.67 8.56
CA ARG A 107 -2.79 -1.94 8.11
C ARG A 107 -2.35 -2.82 9.28
N PRO A 108 -3.20 -3.73 9.78
CA PRO A 108 -2.74 -4.88 10.55
C PRO A 108 -1.77 -5.72 9.72
N MET A 109 -0.68 -6.21 10.33
CA MET A 109 0.28 -7.12 9.66
C MET A 109 -0.26 -8.55 9.66
N VAL A 110 -1.39 -8.77 8.96
CA VAL A 110 -2.13 -10.04 8.96
C VAL A 110 -1.26 -11.23 8.57
N GLN A 111 -0.32 -11.03 7.65
CA GLN A 111 0.63 -12.08 7.24
C GLN A 111 1.45 -12.71 8.38
N ASP A 112 1.63 -11.99 9.50
CA ASP A 112 2.42 -12.43 10.65
C ASP A 112 1.54 -12.89 11.82
N ILE A 113 0.21 -12.81 11.67
CA ILE A 113 -0.76 -13.34 12.63
C ILE A 113 -0.93 -14.84 12.36
N ALA A 114 -0.71 -15.67 13.38
CA ALA A 114 -0.73 -17.13 13.24
C ALA A 114 -2.08 -17.70 12.78
N ASP A 115 -3.19 -17.07 13.20
CA ASP A 115 -4.53 -17.46 12.78
C ASP A 115 -4.88 -16.88 11.40
N VAL A 116 -4.83 -17.72 10.36
CA VAL A 116 -5.21 -17.34 8.99
C VAL A 116 -6.68 -16.91 8.85
N HIS A 117 -7.52 -17.23 9.83
CA HIS A 117 -8.93 -16.84 9.89
C HIS A 117 -9.18 -15.56 10.70
N TRP A 118 -8.14 -14.93 11.25
CA TRP A 118 -8.25 -13.77 12.14
C TRP A 118 -9.15 -12.66 11.59
N LEU A 119 -9.04 -12.33 10.29
CA LEU A 119 -9.88 -11.29 9.65
C LEU A 119 -11.39 -11.58 9.69
N ALA A 120 -11.79 -12.85 9.74
CA ALA A 120 -13.18 -13.26 9.83
C ALA A 120 -13.76 -13.11 11.25
N SER A 121 -12.91 -12.91 12.26
CA SER A 121 -13.32 -12.85 13.65
C SER A 121 -14.28 -11.69 13.92
N PRO A 122 -15.46 -11.93 14.53
CA PRO A 122 -16.37 -10.85 14.92
C PRO A 122 -15.76 -9.91 15.98
N ALA A 123 -14.71 -10.35 16.68
CA ALA A 123 -14.01 -9.50 17.64
C ALA A 123 -13.41 -8.23 17.01
N LEU A 124 -13.19 -8.23 15.69
CA LEU A 124 -12.65 -7.07 14.96
C LEU A 124 -13.73 -6.10 14.46
N ASP A 125 -15.02 -6.41 14.63
CA ASP A 125 -16.11 -5.60 14.07
C ASP A 125 -16.03 -4.14 14.52
N ALA A 126 -15.78 -3.90 15.81
CA ALA A 126 -15.65 -2.54 16.33
C ALA A 126 -14.54 -1.73 15.64
N ALA A 127 -13.42 -2.37 15.28
CA ALA A 127 -12.35 -1.71 14.53
C ALA A 127 -12.79 -1.38 13.10
N PHE A 128 -13.40 -2.33 12.38
CA PHE A 128 -13.86 -2.11 11.01
C PHE A 128 -15.03 -1.13 10.91
N ASP A 129 -15.94 -1.12 11.89
CA ASP A 129 -16.99 -0.12 12.02
C ASP A 129 -16.39 1.28 12.21
N ALA A 130 -15.32 1.40 13.01
CA ALA A 130 -14.60 2.66 13.16
C ALA A 130 -13.89 3.10 11.87
N LEU A 131 -13.30 2.17 11.09
CA LEU A 131 -12.77 2.47 9.76
C LEU A 131 -13.87 3.05 8.86
N LEU A 132 -15.06 2.45 8.83
CA LEU A 132 -16.19 2.96 8.05
C LEU A 132 -16.65 4.34 8.53
N ALA A 133 -16.81 4.52 9.84
CA ALA A 133 -17.29 5.77 10.45
C ALA A 133 -16.33 6.94 10.20
N HIS A 134 -15.03 6.68 10.16
CA HIS A 134 -14.00 7.67 9.87
C HIS A 134 -13.56 7.69 8.40
N ASP A 135 -14.20 6.87 7.55
CA ASP A 135 -13.86 6.73 6.13
C ASP A 135 -12.37 6.44 5.91
N LEU A 136 -11.79 5.55 6.70
CA LEU A 136 -10.43 5.04 6.52
C LEU A 136 -10.44 3.82 5.60
N ALA A 137 -9.38 3.68 4.79
CA ALA A 137 -9.13 2.48 4.02
C ALA A 137 -8.56 1.35 4.89
N PHE A 138 -8.79 0.11 4.47
CA PHE A 138 -8.12 -1.07 4.99
C PHE A 138 -7.09 -1.57 3.97
N ASP A 139 -5.83 -1.52 4.37
CA ASP A 139 -4.72 -2.07 3.59
C ASP A 139 -4.53 -3.54 3.99
N ALA A 140 -4.85 -4.44 3.06
CA ALA A 140 -4.87 -5.87 3.29
C ALA A 140 -3.52 -6.50 2.91
N LEU A 141 -2.60 -6.60 3.88
CA LEU A 141 -1.35 -7.34 3.76
C LEU A 141 -1.60 -8.84 3.92
N ILE A 142 -2.01 -9.49 2.84
CA ILE A 142 -2.50 -10.87 2.82
C ILE A 142 -1.69 -11.78 1.89
N ARG A 143 -2.04 -13.07 1.92
CA ARG A 143 -1.58 -14.14 1.03
C ARG A 143 -2.81 -14.94 0.61
N ALA A 144 -2.66 -15.88 -0.33
CA ALA A 144 -3.76 -16.73 -0.80
C ALA A 144 -4.56 -17.39 0.35
N ALA A 145 -3.88 -17.86 1.40
CA ALA A 145 -4.52 -18.50 2.56
C ALA A 145 -5.48 -17.58 3.34
N HIS A 146 -5.29 -16.26 3.30
CA HIS A 146 -6.10 -15.28 4.02
C HIS A 146 -7.35 -14.85 3.24
N VAL A 147 -7.45 -15.19 1.94
CA VAL A 147 -8.55 -14.73 1.08
C VAL A 147 -9.93 -15.12 1.62
N PRO A 148 -10.19 -16.36 2.08
CA PRO A 148 -11.48 -16.71 2.66
C PRO A 148 -11.86 -15.84 3.86
N ALA A 149 -10.89 -15.50 4.71
CA ALA A 149 -11.12 -14.65 5.88
C ALA A 149 -11.43 -13.20 5.49
N LEU A 150 -10.74 -12.65 4.48
CA LEU A 150 -11.04 -11.34 3.93
C LEU A 150 -12.42 -11.30 3.25
N GLN A 151 -12.83 -12.35 2.53
CA GLN A 151 -14.17 -12.43 1.96
C GLN A 151 -15.25 -12.45 3.04
N ALA A 152 -15.03 -13.19 4.14
CA ALA A 152 -15.93 -13.16 5.28
C ALA A 152 -16.03 -11.74 5.87
N ARG A 153 -14.91 -11.02 6.01
CA ARG A 153 -14.89 -9.61 6.44
C ARG A 153 -15.68 -8.71 5.48
N LEU A 154 -15.45 -8.81 4.18
CA LEU A 154 -16.13 -8.02 3.15
C LEU A 154 -17.65 -8.30 3.12
N LYS A 155 -18.08 -9.53 3.42
CA LYS A 155 -19.51 -9.85 3.58
C LYS A 155 -20.11 -9.16 4.82
N ARG A 156 -19.36 -9.06 5.91
CA ARG A 156 -19.79 -8.37 7.14
C ARG A 156 -19.78 -6.84 6.97
N HIS A 157 -18.82 -6.30 6.22
CA HIS A 157 -18.59 -4.87 6.04
C HIS A 157 -18.55 -4.53 4.54
N PRO A 158 -19.69 -4.61 3.81
CA PRO A 158 -19.72 -4.46 2.35
C PRO A 158 -19.32 -3.06 1.86
N GLY A 159 -19.37 -2.05 2.73
CA GLY A 159 -18.92 -0.68 2.42
C GLY A 159 -17.42 -0.43 2.63
N LEU A 160 -16.66 -1.40 3.14
CA LEU A 160 -15.26 -1.21 3.52
C LEU A 160 -14.39 -0.95 2.29
N ARG A 161 -13.64 0.16 2.25
CA ARG A 161 -12.67 0.40 1.18
C ARG A 161 -11.43 -0.43 1.45
N VAL A 162 -11.10 -1.36 0.55
CA VAL A 162 -10.00 -2.29 0.75
C VAL A 162 -9.02 -2.17 -0.41
N VAL A 163 -7.73 -2.21 -0.10
CA VAL A 163 -6.68 -2.41 -1.09
C VAL A 163 -5.82 -3.61 -0.72
N VAL A 164 -5.68 -4.55 -1.64
CA VAL A 164 -4.80 -5.70 -1.46
C VAL A 164 -3.37 -5.25 -1.72
N ASP A 165 -2.52 -5.36 -0.70
CA ASP A 165 -1.10 -5.03 -0.81
C ASP A 165 -0.36 -6.04 -1.70
N HIS A 166 0.58 -5.53 -2.48
CA HIS A 166 1.56 -6.30 -3.27
C HIS A 166 0.98 -7.42 -4.14
N GLY A 167 -0.13 -7.17 -4.82
CA GLY A 167 -0.79 -8.22 -5.61
C GLY A 167 -1.29 -9.40 -4.78
N GLY A 168 -1.36 -9.32 -3.45
CA GLY A 168 -1.66 -10.46 -2.57
C GLY A 168 -0.48 -11.41 -2.37
N LYS A 169 0.76 -10.91 -2.58
CA LYS A 169 2.03 -11.63 -2.40
C LYS A 169 2.07 -13.00 -3.09
N PRO A 170 1.93 -13.05 -4.44
CA PRO A 170 2.09 -14.30 -5.18
C PRO A 170 3.47 -14.90 -4.94
N GLN A 171 3.59 -16.23 -4.82
CA GLN A 171 4.91 -16.88 -4.70
C GLN A 171 5.60 -17.01 -6.08
N ILE A 172 5.99 -15.87 -6.67
CA ILE A 172 6.51 -15.78 -8.04
C ILE A 172 7.77 -16.64 -8.22
N ALA A 173 8.69 -16.60 -7.26
CA ALA A 173 9.93 -17.39 -7.31
C ALA A 173 9.68 -18.90 -7.37
N ALA A 174 8.57 -19.37 -6.79
CA ALA A 174 8.17 -20.78 -6.80
C ALA A 174 7.27 -21.14 -8.02
N GLY A 175 6.91 -20.16 -8.85
CA GLY A 175 6.01 -20.35 -9.98
C GLY A 175 4.56 -20.67 -9.58
N GLU A 176 4.18 -20.40 -8.32
CA GLU A 176 2.82 -20.69 -7.85
C GLU A 176 1.83 -19.67 -8.38
N PHE A 177 0.97 -20.10 -9.30
CA PHE A 177 -0.03 -19.22 -9.92
C PHE A 177 -1.47 -19.54 -9.49
N VAL A 178 -1.84 -20.83 -9.45
CA VAL A 178 -3.25 -21.26 -9.45
C VAL A 178 -4.04 -20.77 -8.23
N ALA A 179 -3.57 -21.08 -7.01
CA ALA A 179 -4.28 -20.72 -5.78
C ALA A 179 -4.35 -19.20 -5.59
N TRP A 180 -3.25 -18.52 -5.87
CA TRP A 180 -3.17 -17.06 -5.86
C TRP A 180 -4.16 -16.43 -6.85
N ALA A 181 -4.16 -16.89 -8.11
CA ALA A 181 -5.00 -16.35 -9.17
C ALA A 181 -6.49 -16.52 -8.84
N ALA A 182 -6.89 -17.69 -8.33
CA ALA A 182 -8.25 -17.94 -7.87
C ALA A 182 -8.65 -16.97 -6.73
N GLY A 183 -7.77 -16.78 -5.75
CA GLY A 183 -8.01 -15.86 -4.64
C GLY A 183 -8.17 -14.41 -5.10
N MET A 184 -7.29 -13.92 -5.96
CA MET A 184 -7.38 -12.56 -6.51
C MET A 184 -8.62 -12.36 -7.39
N ALA A 185 -9.02 -13.37 -8.16
CA ALA A 185 -10.25 -13.33 -8.94
C ALA A 185 -11.51 -13.25 -8.06
N ALA A 186 -11.51 -13.96 -6.93
CA ALA A 186 -12.59 -13.93 -5.95
C ALA A 186 -12.70 -12.56 -5.26
N LEU A 187 -11.56 -11.98 -4.84
CA LEU A 187 -11.53 -10.64 -4.25
C LEU A 187 -11.97 -9.56 -5.24
N ALA A 188 -11.59 -9.69 -6.52
CA ALA A 188 -11.94 -8.72 -7.55
C ALA A 188 -13.45 -8.64 -7.86
N GLN A 189 -14.25 -9.62 -7.43
CA GLN A 189 -15.72 -9.59 -7.52
C GLN A 189 -16.33 -8.50 -6.63
N HIS A 190 -15.59 -8.01 -5.63
CA HIS A 190 -16.01 -6.93 -4.75
C HIS A 190 -15.56 -5.59 -5.36
N PRO A 191 -16.49 -4.68 -5.73
CA PRO A 191 -16.15 -3.45 -6.45
C PRO A 191 -15.35 -2.45 -5.59
N ASN A 192 -15.49 -2.54 -4.27
CA ASN A 192 -14.77 -1.76 -3.26
C ASN A 192 -13.36 -2.29 -2.95
N VAL A 193 -12.94 -3.39 -3.59
CA VAL A 193 -11.58 -3.95 -3.44
C VAL A 193 -10.71 -3.51 -4.61
N HIS A 194 -9.62 -2.85 -4.27
CA HIS A 194 -8.53 -2.43 -5.15
C HIS A 194 -7.30 -3.31 -4.92
N CYS A 195 -6.28 -3.15 -5.74
CA CYS A 195 -5.02 -3.87 -5.59
C CYS A 195 -3.82 -2.98 -5.90
N LYS A 196 -2.75 -3.09 -5.10
CA LYS A 196 -1.49 -2.42 -5.40
C LYS A 196 -0.63 -3.25 -6.33
N LEU A 197 -0.15 -2.61 -7.39
CA LEU A 197 0.97 -3.03 -8.21
C LEU A 197 2.26 -2.55 -7.52
N SER A 198 2.66 -3.27 -6.47
CA SER A 198 3.86 -3.01 -5.65
C SER A 198 4.43 -4.33 -5.13
N GLY A 199 5.65 -4.34 -4.57
CA GLY A 199 6.23 -5.49 -3.86
C GLY A 199 6.34 -6.81 -4.63
N LEU A 200 6.09 -6.85 -5.95
CA LEU A 200 6.12 -8.09 -6.72
C LEU A 200 7.55 -8.62 -6.92
N LEU A 201 8.53 -7.72 -7.05
CA LEU A 201 9.93 -8.11 -7.24
C LEU A 201 10.49 -8.88 -6.04
N THR A 202 10.08 -8.54 -4.82
CA THR A 202 10.53 -9.21 -3.58
C THR A 202 10.00 -10.63 -3.47
N GLU A 203 8.85 -10.92 -4.08
CA GLU A 203 8.29 -12.27 -4.19
C GLU A 203 8.87 -13.07 -5.38
N ALA A 204 9.61 -12.42 -6.27
CA ALA A 204 10.26 -13.04 -7.42
C ALA A 204 11.72 -13.43 -7.15
N ALA A 205 12.25 -14.29 -8.03
CA ALA A 205 13.67 -14.65 -8.00
C ALA A 205 14.56 -13.43 -8.26
N ARG A 206 15.79 -13.44 -7.74
CA ARG A 206 16.76 -12.36 -7.97
C ARG A 206 17.03 -12.21 -9.47
N GLY A 207 16.97 -10.98 -9.98
CA GLY A 207 17.13 -10.69 -11.41
C GLY A 207 15.87 -10.90 -12.24
N ALA A 208 14.71 -11.15 -11.62
CA ALA A 208 13.43 -11.18 -12.31
C ALA A 208 13.15 -9.87 -13.04
N GLY A 209 12.82 -9.96 -14.33
CA GLY A 209 12.37 -8.85 -15.17
C GLY A 209 10.90 -8.97 -15.54
N VAL A 210 10.50 -8.27 -16.62
CA VAL A 210 9.10 -8.21 -17.10
C VAL A 210 8.49 -9.61 -17.27
N ASP A 211 9.19 -10.55 -17.92
CA ASP A 211 8.63 -11.86 -18.26
C ASP A 211 8.25 -12.70 -17.02
N ALA A 212 8.98 -12.56 -15.91
CA ALA A 212 8.68 -13.27 -14.68
C ALA A 212 7.44 -12.68 -13.97
N LEU A 213 7.22 -11.37 -14.11
CA LEU A 213 6.10 -10.66 -13.47
C LEU A 213 4.84 -10.68 -14.34
N GLU A 214 4.99 -10.79 -15.66
CA GLU A 214 3.95 -10.67 -16.66
C GLU A 214 2.70 -11.51 -16.37
N PRO A 215 2.77 -12.81 -16.04
CA PRO A 215 1.57 -13.61 -15.79
C PRO A 215 0.73 -13.08 -14.62
N TYR A 216 1.40 -12.61 -13.58
CA TYR A 216 0.76 -12.08 -12.38
C TYR A 216 0.14 -10.71 -12.65
N VAL A 217 0.89 -9.83 -13.31
CA VAL A 217 0.40 -8.50 -13.64
C VAL A 217 -0.77 -8.56 -14.63
N ALA A 218 -0.67 -9.39 -15.68
CA ALA A 218 -1.76 -9.62 -16.62
C ALA A 218 -3.03 -10.10 -15.92
N HIS A 219 -2.90 -11.00 -14.94
CA HIS A 219 -4.05 -11.46 -14.16
C HIS A 219 -4.65 -10.35 -13.30
N LEU A 220 -3.83 -9.52 -12.65
CA LEU A 220 -4.32 -8.36 -11.89
C LEU A 220 -5.11 -7.40 -12.79
N PHE A 221 -4.59 -7.07 -13.97
CA PHE A 221 -5.30 -6.25 -14.96
C PHE A 221 -6.61 -6.89 -15.40
N ALA A 222 -6.61 -8.18 -15.72
CA ALA A 222 -7.79 -8.89 -16.19
C ALA A 222 -8.91 -8.99 -15.13
N ARG A 223 -8.57 -9.00 -13.83
CA ARG A 223 -9.56 -9.15 -12.75
C ARG A 223 -9.98 -7.81 -12.16
N PHE A 224 -9.05 -6.92 -11.87
CA PHE A 224 -9.35 -5.64 -11.22
C PHE A 224 -9.73 -4.56 -12.24
N GLY A 225 -9.16 -4.62 -13.45
CA GLY A 225 -9.18 -3.53 -14.40
C GLY A 225 -8.26 -2.38 -13.99
N ALA A 226 -7.84 -1.56 -14.95
CA ALA A 226 -6.88 -0.48 -14.72
C ALA A 226 -7.32 0.54 -13.66
N GLN A 227 -8.63 0.76 -13.50
CA GLN A 227 -9.20 1.74 -12.56
C GLN A 227 -9.07 1.34 -11.07
N ARG A 228 -8.78 0.06 -10.80
CA ARG A 228 -8.64 -0.47 -9.43
C ARG A 228 -7.21 -0.89 -9.08
N LEU A 229 -6.25 -0.56 -9.94
CA LEU A 229 -4.83 -0.80 -9.69
C LEU A 229 -4.12 0.49 -9.27
N LEU A 230 -3.37 0.43 -8.18
CA LEU A 230 -2.56 1.54 -7.66
C LEU A 230 -1.10 1.16 -7.75
N TRP A 231 -0.25 2.00 -8.32
CA TRP A 231 1.19 1.76 -8.27
C TRP A 231 1.78 2.14 -6.91
N GLY A 232 2.76 1.37 -6.43
CA GLY A 232 3.60 1.73 -5.29
C GLY A 232 4.97 1.08 -5.40
N SER A 233 5.99 1.67 -4.78
CA SER A 233 7.37 1.19 -4.89
C SER A 233 7.68 0.00 -3.98
N ASP A 234 7.07 -0.03 -2.79
CA ASP A 234 7.51 -0.86 -1.66
C ASP A 234 8.94 -0.54 -1.19
N TRP A 235 9.42 0.68 -1.47
CA TRP A 235 10.70 1.16 -0.96
C TRP A 235 10.63 1.37 0.57
N PRO A 236 11.68 1.05 1.35
CA PRO A 236 13.00 0.56 0.95
C PRO A 236 13.07 -0.97 0.83
N VAL A 237 12.02 -1.72 1.16
CA VAL A 237 12.01 -3.20 1.06
C VAL A 237 12.38 -3.66 -0.36
N LEU A 238 11.95 -2.92 -1.37
CA LEU A 238 12.34 -3.05 -2.78
C LEU A 238 13.86 -3.21 -2.99
N THR A 239 14.70 -2.57 -2.18
CA THR A 239 16.17 -2.57 -2.31
C THR A 239 16.81 -3.94 -2.10
N LEU A 240 16.06 -4.92 -1.56
CA LEU A 240 16.44 -6.33 -1.55
C LEU A 240 16.51 -6.96 -2.94
N ARG A 241 15.98 -6.29 -3.97
CA ARG A 241 15.87 -6.80 -5.35
C ARG A 241 16.32 -5.82 -6.41
N ALA A 242 15.96 -4.55 -6.28
CA ALA A 242 16.22 -3.53 -7.29
C ALA A 242 16.25 -2.13 -6.67
N ASP A 243 16.76 -1.15 -7.41
CA ASP A 243 16.56 0.25 -7.07
C ASP A 243 15.17 0.75 -7.52
N TYR A 244 14.82 1.95 -7.07
CA TYR A 244 13.54 2.59 -7.38
C TYR A 244 13.33 2.78 -8.89
N ALA A 245 14.35 3.25 -9.60
CA ALA A 245 14.27 3.57 -11.02
C ALA A 245 14.03 2.31 -11.87
N HIS A 246 14.69 1.20 -11.51
CA HIS A 246 14.49 -0.10 -12.14
C HIS A 246 13.05 -0.57 -11.96
N TRP A 247 12.52 -0.59 -10.74
CA TRP A 247 11.13 -1.01 -10.52
C TRP A 247 10.14 -0.11 -11.25
N PHE A 248 10.36 1.20 -11.19
CA PHE A 248 9.53 2.17 -11.90
C PHE A 248 9.51 1.91 -13.42
N ALA A 249 10.68 1.65 -14.02
CA ALA A 249 10.79 1.32 -15.44
C ALA A 249 10.09 0.00 -15.80
N LEU A 250 10.21 -1.04 -14.98
CA LEU A 250 9.49 -2.31 -15.17
C LEU A 250 7.98 -2.10 -15.09
N ALA A 251 7.51 -1.37 -14.08
CA ALA A 251 6.09 -1.06 -13.91
C ALA A 251 5.56 -0.26 -15.10
N GLN A 252 6.32 0.70 -15.64
CA GLN A 252 5.93 1.43 -16.84
C GLN A 252 5.77 0.52 -18.06
N GLN A 253 6.69 -0.42 -18.27
CA GLN A 253 6.60 -1.39 -19.38
C GLN A 253 5.35 -2.27 -19.24
N LEU A 254 5.12 -2.82 -18.05
CA LEU A 254 3.97 -3.67 -17.75
C LEU A 254 2.64 -2.91 -17.89
N VAL A 255 2.55 -1.69 -17.36
CA VAL A 255 1.36 -0.84 -17.50
C VAL A 255 1.12 -0.47 -18.96
N THR A 256 2.16 -0.13 -19.73
CA THR A 256 2.03 0.19 -21.16
C THR A 256 1.51 -1.01 -21.96
N ARG A 257 1.98 -2.22 -21.62
CA ARG A 257 1.53 -3.45 -22.28
C ARG A 257 0.03 -3.74 -22.07
N HIS A 258 -0.50 -3.45 -20.88
CA HIS A 258 -1.86 -3.86 -20.50
C HIS A 258 -2.90 -2.74 -20.54
N ALA A 259 -2.50 -1.48 -20.35
CA ALA A 259 -3.43 -0.36 -20.20
C ALA A 259 -2.72 1.00 -20.42
N ALA A 260 -2.09 1.19 -21.58
CA ALA A 260 -1.34 2.40 -21.90
C ALA A 260 -2.16 3.69 -21.70
N GLU A 261 -3.43 3.68 -22.10
CA GLU A 261 -4.38 4.78 -21.96
C GLU A 261 -4.75 5.09 -20.51
N HIS A 262 -4.50 4.17 -19.59
CA HIS A 262 -4.79 4.30 -18.16
C HIS A 262 -3.54 4.50 -17.29
N ALA A 263 -2.36 4.69 -17.89
CA ALA A 263 -1.10 4.84 -17.16
C ALA A 263 -1.16 5.96 -16.11
N ALA A 264 -1.70 7.13 -16.46
CA ALA A 264 -1.84 8.26 -15.53
C ALA A 264 -2.72 7.92 -14.30
N ALA A 265 -3.77 7.12 -14.51
CA ALA A 265 -4.65 6.69 -13.44
C ALA A 265 -3.92 5.73 -12.48
N ILE A 266 -3.19 4.75 -13.01
CA ILE A 266 -2.49 3.73 -12.23
C ILE A 266 -1.33 4.35 -11.42
N PHE A 267 -0.57 5.27 -12.03
CA PHE A 267 0.56 5.95 -11.38
C PHE A 267 0.14 7.16 -10.52
N GLY A 268 -1.15 7.45 -10.35
CA GLY A 268 -1.57 8.65 -9.64
C GLY A 268 -3.04 8.68 -9.25
N ASP A 269 -3.94 8.90 -10.21
CA ASP A 269 -5.33 9.27 -9.90
C ASP A 269 -6.11 8.21 -9.12
N ASN A 270 -5.80 6.92 -9.33
CA ASN A 270 -6.39 5.83 -8.57
C ASN A 270 -6.02 5.91 -7.09
N ALA A 271 -4.75 6.19 -6.77
CA ALA A 271 -4.30 6.36 -5.39
C ALA A 271 -4.91 7.61 -4.76
N ARG A 272 -4.99 8.72 -5.49
CA ARG A 272 -5.65 9.94 -5.00
C ARG A 272 -7.12 9.71 -4.68
N THR A 273 -7.82 9.01 -5.55
CA THR A 273 -9.24 8.72 -5.38
C THR A 273 -9.47 7.73 -4.24
N PHE A 274 -8.70 6.64 -4.21
CA PHE A 274 -8.83 5.61 -3.19
C PHE A 274 -8.53 6.14 -1.79
N TYR A 275 -7.39 6.81 -1.59
CA TYR A 275 -6.98 7.34 -0.29
C TYR A 275 -7.49 8.75 0.00
N ARG A 276 -8.26 9.36 -0.91
CA ARG A 276 -8.74 10.75 -0.81
C ARG A 276 -7.60 11.74 -0.50
N LEU A 277 -6.55 11.62 -1.30
CA LEU A 277 -5.38 12.49 -1.19
C LEU A 277 -5.71 13.89 -1.74
N PRO A 278 -5.01 14.93 -1.28
CA PRO A 278 -5.09 16.25 -1.90
C PRO A 278 -4.88 16.17 -3.42
N ARG A 279 -5.66 16.94 -4.17
CA ARG A 279 -5.41 17.14 -5.59
C ARG A 279 -4.31 18.20 -5.75
N PRO A 280 -3.45 18.09 -6.78
CA PRO A 280 -2.52 19.16 -7.11
C PRO A 280 -3.31 20.46 -7.33
N ALA A 281 -2.76 21.59 -6.90
CA ALA A 281 -3.33 22.89 -7.24
C ALA A 281 -3.41 23.00 -8.77
N ALA A 282 -4.54 23.50 -9.30
CA ALA A 282 -4.64 23.79 -10.72
C ALA A 282 -3.54 24.79 -11.10
N PRO A 283 -2.86 24.63 -12.26
CA PRO A 283 -1.89 25.62 -12.69
C PRO A 283 -2.60 26.97 -12.78
N THR A 284 -2.12 27.94 -12.00
CA THR A 284 -2.56 29.32 -12.12
C THR A 284 -2.09 29.81 -13.47
N HIS A 285 -2.97 29.79 -14.47
CA HIS A 285 -2.72 30.51 -15.70
C HIS A 285 -2.67 31.99 -15.34
N GLY A 286 -1.45 32.50 -15.18
CA GLY A 286 -1.21 33.93 -15.02
C GLY A 286 -1.89 34.65 -16.17
N THR A 287 -2.94 35.40 -15.85
CA THR A 287 -3.49 36.40 -16.74
C THR A 287 -2.39 37.41 -16.99
N SER A 288 -1.70 37.27 -18.12
CA SER A 288 -0.89 38.34 -18.68
C SER A 288 -1.87 39.43 -19.10
N SER A 289 -2.03 40.43 -18.24
CA SER A 289 -2.66 41.69 -18.62
C SER A 289 -1.74 42.40 -19.62
N VAL A 290 -2.29 42.61 -20.81
CA VAL A 290 -1.74 43.46 -21.89
C VAL A 290 -1.56 44.89 -21.41
#